data_AF-A0A848CS01-F1
#
_entry.id   AF-A0A848CS01-F1
#
_cell.length_a   1.000
_cell.length_b   1.000
_cell.length_c   1.000
_cell.angle_alpha   90.00
_cell.angle_beta   90.00
_cell.angle_gamma   90.00
#
_symmetry.space_group_name_H-M   'P 1'
#
loop_
_entity.id
_entity.type
_entity.pdbx_description
1 polymer ?
#
loop_
_entity_poly.entity_id
_entity_poly.type
_entity_poly.pdbx_seq_one_letter_code
_entity_poly.pdbx_strand_id
1 'polypeptide(L)' 'MKFDHILSYRIEELKALLALTAAEHDFDFQHPSVLYVSQKLDQLIIKAMQQKKNCASAL' A
#
# COMPACT_ATOMS: atom_id res chain seq x y z
N MET A 1 -5.61 -17.86 -8.76
CA MET A 1 -6.06 -16.92 -7.72
C MET A 1 -6.12 -15.52 -8.34
N LYS A 2 -7.31 -14.93 -8.48
CA LYS A 2 -7.53 -13.66 -9.21
C LYS A 2 -7.38 -12.41 -8.31
N PHE A 3 -7.36 -12.60 -6.99
CA PHE A 3 -7.37 -11.53 -5.99
C PHE A 3 -5.98 -11.01 -5.64
N ASP A 4 -4.97 -11.87 -5.62
CA ASP A 4 -3.57 -11.46 -5.36
C ASP A 4 -3.06 -10.43 -6.37
N HIS A 5 -3.48 -10.55 -7.63
CA HIS A 5 -3.06 -9.64 -8.70
C HIS A 5 -3.67 -8.24 -8.56
N ILE A 6 -4.93 -8.15 -8.11
CA ILE A 6 -5.64 -6.87 -7.92
C ILE A 6 -5.08 -6.11 -6.71
N LEU A 7 -4.77 -6.83 -5.63
CA LEU A 7 -4.13 -6.24 -4.44
C LEU A 7 -2.70 -5.79 -4.76
N SER A 8 -1.95 -6.59 -5.51
CA SER A 8 -0.58 -6.23 -5.91
C SER A 8 -0.57 -4.98 -6.79
N TYR A 9 -1.48 -4.91 -7.77
CA TYR A 9 -1.63 -3.73 -8.63
C TYR A 9 -1.96 -2.46 -7.84
N ARG A 10 -2.90 -2.54 -6.89
CA ARG A 10 -3.25 -1.39 -6.03
C ARG A 10 -2.10 -0.95 -5.12
N ILE A 11 -1.29 -1.90 -4.64
CA ILE A 11 -0.09 -1.61 -3.84
C ILE A 11 0.95 -0.89 -4.72
N GLU A 12 1.17 -1.34 -5.96
CA GLU A 12 2.08 -0.67 -6.89
C GLU A 12 1.61 0.74 -7.26
N GLU A 13 0.32 0.92 -7.54
CA GLU A 13 -0.28 2.22 -7.84
C GLU A 13 -0.08 3.21 -6.68
N LEU A 14 -0.33 2.77 -5.44
CA LEU A 14 -0.11 3.60 -4.25
C LEU A 14 1.36 3.87 -3.96
N LYS A 15 2.28 2.95 -4.29
CA LYS A 15 3.73 3.20 -4.20
C LYS A 15 4.16 4.28 -5.20
N ALA A 16 3.64 4.23 -6.43
CA ALA A 16 3.91 5.27 -7.42
C ALA A 16 3.35 6.62 -6.98
N LEU A 17 2.12 6.64 -6.44
CA LEU A 17 1.49 7.86 -5.94
C LEU A 17 2.26 8.44 -4.73
N LEU A 18 2.75 7.60 -3.83
CA LEU A 18 3.61 8.03 -2.72
C LEU A 18 4.92 8.64 -3.23
N ALA A 19 5.55 8.02 -4.22
CA ALA A 19 6.80 8.52 -4.80
C ALA A 19 6.61 9.88 -5.49
N LEU A 20 5.50 10.05 -6.22
CA LEU A 20 5.15 11.34 -6.84
C LEU A 20 4.85 12.40 -5.78
N THR A 21 4.01 12.08 -4.79
CA THR A 21 3.65 13.00 -3.70
C THR A 21 4.89 13.40 -2.89
N ALA A 22 5.81 12.45 -2.64
CA ALA A 22 7.07 12.73 -1.99
C ALA A 22 7.95 13.64 -2.87
N ALA A 23 8.07 13.36 -4.17
CA ALA A 23 8.84 14.19 -5.08
C ALA A 23 8.30 15.64 -5.19
N GLU A 24 6.97 15.83 -5.15
CA GLU A 24 6.32 17.15 -5.12
C GLU A 24 6.56 17.92 -3.83
N HIS A 25 6.88 17.22 -2.73
CA HIS A 25 7.15 17.79 -1.41
C HIS A 25 8.61 17.62 -0.97
N ASP A 26 9.56 17.57 -1.92
CA ASP A 26 11.01 17.48 -1.65
C ASP A 26 11.42 16.27 -0.77
N PHE A 27 10.71 15.16 -0.93
CA PHE A 27 10.83 13.94 -0.12
C PHE A 27 10.62 14.18 1.37
N ASP A 28 9.82 15.20 1.72
CA ASP A 28 9.38 15.41 3.10
C ASP A 28 8.36 14.34 3.49
N PHE A 29 8.87 13.26 4.08
CA PHE A 29 8.05 12.18 4.63
C PHE A 29 7.25 12.58 5.88
N GLN A 30 7.47 13.77 6.44
CA GLN A 30 6.65 14.34 7.50
C GLN A 30 5.52 15.23 6.95
N HIS A 31 5.53 15.53 5.65
CA HIS A 31 4.46 16.30 5.03
C HIS A 31 3.12 15.55 5.17
N PRO A 32 2.04 16.21 5.62
CA PRO A 32 0.76 15.56 5.90
C PRO A 32 0.20 14.78 4.71
N SER A 33 0.42 15.26 3.48
CA SER A 33 0.00 14.55 2.25
C SER A 33 0.80 13.25 2.04
N VAL A 34 2.12 13.27 2.26
CA VAL A 34 2.99 12.09 2.11
C VAL A 34 2.68 11.07 3.20
N LEU A 35 2.48 11.54 4.44
CA LEU A 35 2.02 10.72 5.56
C LEU A 35 0.68 10.04 5.29
N TYR A 36 -0.30 10.79 4.77
CA TYR A 36 -1.62 10.25 4.46
C TYR A 36 -1.54 9.13 3.41
N VAL A 37 -0.77 9.33 2.34
CA VAL A 37 -0.59 8.31 1.30
C VAL A 37 0.18 7.10 1.85
N SER A 38 1.21 7.32 2.67
CA SER A 38 1.99 6.26 3.32
C SER A 38 1.11 5.40 4.23
N GLN A 39 0.32 5.99 5.11
CA GLN A 39 -0.59 5.26 6.00
C GLN A 39 -1.62 4.44 5.23
N LYS A 40 -2.13 4.98 4.12
CA LYS A 40 -3.12 4.30 3.28
C LYS A 40 -2.51 3.08 2.56
N LEU A 41 -1.25 3.20 2.13
CA LEU A 41 -0.49 2.08 1.58
C LEU A 41 -0.24 1.01 2.65
N ASP A 42 0.17 1.41 3.86
CA ASP A 42 0.45 0.49 4.97
C ASP A 42 -0.79 -0.34 5.35
N GLN A 43 -1.97 0.31 5.45
CA GLN A 43 -3.24 -0.37 5.70
C GLN A 43 -3.59 -1.40 4.62
N LEU A 44 -3.26 -1.13 3.36
CA LEU A 44 -3.50 -2.06 2.26
C LEU A 44 -2.55 -3.25 2.29
N ILE A 45 -1.28 -3.03 2.66
CA ILE A 45 -0.30 -4.10 2.87
C ILE A 45 -0.74 -5.00 4.04
N ILE A 46 -1.13 -4.43 5.17
CA ILE A 46 -1.62 -5.19 6.33
C ILE A 46 -2.85 -6.02 5.94
N LYS A 47 -3.82 -5.44 5.22
CA LYS A 47 -5.00 -6.17 4.71
C LYS A 47 -4.61 -7.31 3.78
N ALA A 48 -3.66 -7.09 2.87
CA ALA A 48 -3.16 -8.14 1.97
C ALA A 48 -2.47 -9.27 2.75
N MET A 49 -1.65 -8.94 3.74
CA MET A 49 -0.97 -9.91 4.61
C MET A 49 -1.97 -10.71 5.45
N GLN A 50 -3.00 -10.07 6.01
CA GLN A 50 -4.06 -10.73 6.76
C GLN A 50 -4.88 -11.68 5.89
N GLN A 51 -5.24 -11.29 4.66
CA GLN A 51 -5.94 -12.17 3.72
C GLN A 51 -5.10 -13.41 3.37
N LYS A 52 -3.80 -13.23 3.13
CA LYS A 52 -2.87 -14.35 2.89
C LYS A 52 -2.80 -15.31 4.09
N LYS A 53 -2.82 -14.78 5.32
CA LYS A 53 -2.79 -15.57 6.56
C LYS A 53 -4.10 -16.35 6.79
N ASN A 54 -5.26 -15.75 6.49
CA ASN A 54 -6.54 -16.44 6.58
C ASN A 54 -6.69 -17.56 5.53
N CYS A 55 -6.10 -17.42 4.34
CA CYS A 55 -6.04 -18.52 3.36
C CYS A 55 -5.13 -19.68 3.81
N ALA A 56 -4.07 -19.42 4.58
CA ALA A 56 -3.15 -20.45 5.08
C ALA A 56 -3.68 -21.20 6.32
N SER A 57 -4.72 -20.68 6.97
CA SER A 57 -5.32 -21.28 8.18
C SER A 57 -6.56 -22.15 7.88
N ALA A 58 -6.93 -22.27 6.60
CA ALA A 58 -8.13 -22.98 6.13
C ALA A 58 -7.80 -24.28 5.37
N LEU A 59 -6.57 -24.79 5.52
CA LEU A 59 -6.05 -26.04 4.99
C LEU A 59 -5.58 -26.92 6.17
#